data_AF-A0A2X2SI26-F1
#
_entry.id   AF-A0A2X2SI26-F1
#
_cell.length_a   1.000
_cell.length_b   1.000
_cell.length_c   1.000
_cell.angle_alpha   90.00
_cell.angle_beta   90.00
_cell.angle_gamma   90.00
#
_symmetry.space_group_name_H-M   'P 1'
#
loop_
_entity.id
_entity.type
_entity.pdbx_description
1 polymer ?
#
loop_
_entity_poly.entity_id
_entity_poly.type
_entity_poly.pdbx_seq_one_letter_code
_entity_poly.pdbx_strand_id
1 'polypeptide(L)'
;MKKLLSFATLWVALSIYAQQQPVDYINPLIGTSNFGATHPGAIAPRGMLSISPFNVAFDTTGVKAPLEKDSRWLSNPYVNENKFFTGLTHVNLSGVGCPELG
;
A
#
# COMPACT_ATOMS: atom_id res chain seq x y z
N MET A 1 3.96 46.48 19.53
CA MET A 1 2.63 46.14 18.97
C MET A 1 2.72 45.47 17.59
N LYS A 2 3.41 46.04 16.59
CA LYS A 2 3.53 45.45 15.24
C LYS A 2 4.07 44.00 15.22
N LYS A 3 5.13 43.70 15.98
CA LYS A 3 5.69 42.35 16.10
C LYS A 3 4.71 41.33 16.69
N LEU A 4 3.89 41.73 17.66
CA LEU A 4 2.87 40.86 18.26
C LEU A 4 1.78 40.50 17.24
N LEU A 5 1.36 41.47 16.42
CA LEU A 5 0.38 41.26 15.36
C LEU A 5 0.92 40.30 14.28
N SER A 6 2.21 40.41 13.94
CA SER A 6 2.90 39.50 13.02
C SER A 6 3.00 38.07 13.57
N PHE A 7 3.28 37.89 14.87
CA PHE A 7 3.30 36.57 15.49
C PHE A 7 1.90 35.94 15.53
N ALA A 8 0.87 36.72 15.84
CA ALA A 8 -0.51 36.23 15.87
C ALA A 8 -1.01 35.80 14.48
N THR A 9 -0.70 36.57 13.43
CA THR A 9 -1.06 36.21 12.05
C THR A 9 -0.33 34.96 11.57
N LEU A 10 0.95 34.78 11.92
CA LEU A 10 1.68 33.54 11.62
C LEU A 10 1.09 32.33 12.35
N TRP A 11 0.67 32.50 13.61
CA TRP A 11 0.03 31.43 14.39
C TRP A 11 -1.30 30.98 13.77
N VAL A 12 -2.15 31.93 13.39
CA VAL A 12 -3.43 31.64 12.72
C VAL A 12 -3.20 30.94 11.38
N ALA A 13 -2.20 31.37 10.60
CA ALA A 13 -1.86 30.72 9.34
C ALA A 13 -1.44 29.25 9.55
N LEU A 14 -0.62 28.95 10.56
CA LEU A 14 -0.20 27.58 10.87
C LEU A 14 -1.37 26.70 11.34
N SER A 15 -2.30 27.24 12.11
CA SER A 15 -3.49 26.48 12.56
C SER A 15 -4.42 26.08 11.41
N ILE A 16 -4.48 26.86 10.33
CA ILE A 16 -5.30 26.54 9.14
C ILE A 16 -4.73 25.33 8.37
N TYR A 17 -3.41 25.15 8.36
CA TYR A 17 -2.75 24.03 7.66
C TYR A 17 -2.62 22.76 8.52
N ALA A 18 -3.05 22.77 9.78
CA ALA A 18 -2.89 21.65 10.70
C ALA A 18 -3.98 20.57 10.62
N GLN A 19 -4.98 20.72 9.74
CA GLN A 19 -6.08 19.76 9.62
C GLN A 19 -5.62 18.48 8.92
N GLN A 20 -5.66 17.34 9.64
CA GLN A 20 -5.46 16.02 9.05
C GLN A 20 -6.68 15.62 8.23
N GLN A 21 -6.43 15.07 7.04
CA GLN A 21 -7.46 14.45 6.21
C GLN A 21 -7.64 12.99 6.63
N PRO A 22 -8.83 12.38 6.46
CA PRO A 22 -9.03 10.96 6.75
C PRO A 22 -8.05 10.02 6.03
N VAL A 23 -7.57 10.42 4.84
CA VAL A 23 -6.58 9.67 4.07
C VAL A 23 -5.21 9.59 4.76
N ASP A 24 -4.88 10.56 5.61
CA ASP A 24 -3.59 10.60 6.32
C ASP A 24 -3.45 9.46 7.35
N TYR A 25 -4.56 8.84 7.75
CA TYR A 25 -4.58 7.68 8.64
C TYR A 25 -4.42 6.34 7.91
N ILE A 26 -4.43 6.33 6.58
CA ILE A 26 -4.42 5.10 5.78
C ILE A 26 -2.99 4.66 5.48
N ASN A 27 -2.67 3.41 5.80
CA ASN A 27 -1.44 2.75 5.39
C ASN A 27 -1.75 1.51 4.52
N PRO A 28 -1.60 1.59 3.19
CA PRO A 28 -1.88 0.48 2.27
C PRO A 28 -0.97 -0.74 2.43
N LEU A 29 0.11 -0.65 3.20
CA LEU A 29 1.01 -1.77 3.48
C LEU A 29 0.47 -2.70 4.57
N ILE A 30 -0.50 -2.25 5.37
CA ILE A 30 -1.12 -3.10 6.39
C ILE A 30 -1.88 -4.24 5.70
N GLY A 31 -1.58 -5.48 6.09
CA GLY A 31 -2.17 -6.69 5.51
C GLY A 31 -1.43 -7.25 4.29
N THR A 32 -0.36 -6.60 3.82
CA THR A 32 0.45 -7.11 2.69
C THR A 32 1.41 -8.23 3.08
N SER A 33 1.63 -8.45 4.38
CA SER A 33 2.40 -9.55 4.95
C SER A 33 1.51 -10.68 5.46
N ASN A 34 2.07 -11.88 5.62
CA ASN A 34 1.38 -13.07 6.13
C ASN A 34 0.07 -13.37 5.37
N PHE A 35 -1.04 -13.62 6.10
CA PHE A 35 -2.32 -14.04 5.55
C PHE A 35 -3.34 -12.89 5.38
N GLY A 36 -2.88 -11.64 5.37
CA GLY A 36 -3.78 -10.49 5.18
C GLY A 36 -4.32 -10.40 3.75
N ALA A 37 -3.54 -10.83 2.77
CA ALA A 37 -3.91 -10.85 1.35
C ALA A 37 -4.37 -9.51 0.77
N THR A 38 -3.93 -8.38 1.33
CA THR A 38 -4.22 -7.05 0.76
C THR A 38 -3.16 -6.64 -0.27
N HIS A 39 -3.43 -5.59 -1.03
CA HIS A 39 -2.50 -5.02 -1.99
C HIS A 39 -2.33 -3.51 -1.78
N PRO A 40 -1.11 -2.97 -1.88
CA PRO A 40 -0.87 -1.54 -1.67
C PRO A 40 -1.16 -0.69 -2.91
N GLY A 41 -1.60 -1.32 -4.00
CA GLY A 41 -1.85 -0.67 -5.28
C GLY A 41 -2.93 0.43 -5.25
N ALA A 42 -2.76 1.42 -6.11
CA ALA A 42 -3.69 2.53 -6.25
C ALA A 42 -5.03 2.04 -6.82
N ILE A 43 -6.12 2.43 -6.18
CA ILE A 43 -7.49 2.12 -6.59
C ILE A 43 -8.43 3.26 -6.16
N ALA A 44 -9.34 3.66 -7.04
CA ALA A 44 -10.45 4.54 -6.66
C ALA A 44 -11.47 3.77 -5.81
N PRO A 45 -12.29 4.41 -4.96
CA PRO A 45 -13.32 3.71 -4.20
C PRO A 45 -14.19 2.84 -5.11
N ARG A 46 -14.15 1.51 -4.90
CA ARG A 46 -14.85 0.50 -5.72
C ARG A 46 -14.49 0.53 -7.21
N GLY A 47 -13.28 0.97 -7.54
CA GLY A 47 -12.76 0.97 -8.91
C GLY A 47 -12.57 -0.45 -9.45
N MET A 48 -12.72 -0.60 -10.77
CA MET A 48 -12.49 -1.87 -11.46
C MET A 48 -11.00 -2.22 -11.57
N LEU A 49 -10.15 -1.20 -11.73
CA LEU A 49 -8.71 -1.35 -11.87
C LEU A 49 -8.02 -1.00 -10.56
N SER A 50 -7.08 -1.83 -10.16
CA SER A 50 -6.14 -1.58 -9.07
C SER A 50 -4.72 -1.75 -9.60
N ILE A 51 -3.93 -0.67 -9.61
CA ILE A 51 -2.55 -0.72 -10.11
C ILE A 51 -1.63 -1.03 -8.93
N SER A 52 -1.20 -2.29 -8.81
CA SER A 52 -0.40 -2.76 -7.68
C SER A 52 1.00 -3.20 -8.10
N PRO A 53 2.04 -2.96 -7.28
CA PRO A 53 3.32 -3.65 -7.46
C PRO A 53 3.12 -5.16 -7.37
N PHE A 54 3.93 -5.88 -8.14
CA PHE A 54 3.93 -7.32 -8.22
C PHE A 54 5.32 -7.85 -7.91
N ASN A 55 5.43 -8.65 -6.87
CA ASN A 55 6.71 -9.22 -6.42
C ASN A 55 6.56 -10.64 -5.86
N VAL A 56 5.65 -11.43 -6.43
CA VAL A 56 5.39 -12.81 -5.98
C VAL A 56 5.49 -13.82 -7.12
N ALA A 57 5.90 -13.41 -8.32
CA ALA A 57 6.28 -14.37 -9.34
C ALA A 57 7.68 -14.02 -9.86
N PHE A 58 8.64 -14.88 -9.51
CA PHE A 58 9.98 -14.86 -10.08
C PHE A 58 10.63 -16.25 -9.96
N ASP A 59 11.76 -16.44 -10.63
CA ASP A 59 12.58 -17.63 -10.38
C ASP A 59 13.20 -17.53 -8.99
N THR A 60 12.65 -18.30 -8.07
CA THR A 60 13.10 -18.36 -6.67
C THR A 60 14.37 -19.17 -6.45
N THR A 61 14.96 -19.72 -7.50
CA THR A 61 16.15 -20.56 -7.38
C THR A 61 17.26 -19.81 -6.65
N GLY A 62 17.61 -20.29 -5.46
CA GLY A 62 18.64 -19.68 -4.60
C GLY A 62 18.14 -18.68 -3.56
N VAL A 63 16.84 -18.36 -3.54
CA VAL A 63 16.23 -17.52 -2.48
C VAL A 63 15.76 -18.41 -1.33
N LYS A 64 16.13 -18.04 -0.09
CA LYS A 64 15.66 -18.73 1.11
C LYS A 64 14.25 -18.28 1.46
N ALA A 65 13.32 -19.23 1.58
CA ALA A 65 11.91 -19.00 1.93
C ALA A 65 11.19 -17.96 1.04
N PRO A 66 11.18 -18.15 -0.29
CA PRO A 66 10.47 -17.25 -1.19
C PRO A 66 8.97 -17.30 -0.89
N LEU A 67 8.34 -16.13 -0.82
CA LEU A 67 6.89 -16.01 -0.74
C LEU A 67 6.35 -15.81 -2.15
N GLU A 68 6.25 -16.93 -2.88
CA GLU A 68 5.70 -16.96 -4.23
C GLU A 68 4.20 -17.04 -4.21
N LYS A 69 3.61 -16.49 -5.26
CA LYS A 69 2.23 -16.70 -5.65
C LYS A 69 1.97 -18.20 -5.71
N ASP A 70 0.83 -18.60 -5.15
CA ASP A 70 0.38 -19.99 -5.07
C ASP A 70 1.23 -20.89 -4.14
N SER A 71 2.30 -20.37 -3.54
CA SER A 71 2.93 -21.05 -2.43
C SER A 71 2.03 -20.93 -1.19
N ARG A 72 1.62 -22.06 -0.62
CA ARG A 72 0.72 -22.10 0.55
C ARG A 72 -0.64 -21.43 0.24
N TRP A 73 -1.11 -20.54 1.10
CA TRP A 73 -2.33 -19.73 0.96
C TRP A 73 -1.96 -18.27 0.66
N LEU A 74 -1.04 -18.06 -0.28
CA LEU A 74 -0.58 -16.72 -0.66
C LEU A 74 -1.28 -16.28 -1.95
N SER A 75 -2.23 -15.35 -1.81
CA SER A 75 -3.01 -14.77 -2.90
C SER A 75 -2.71 -13.30 -3.14
N ASN A 76 -1.65 -12.77 -2.55
CA ASN A 76 -1.28 -11.38 -2.66
C ASN A 76 -0.54 -11.15 -3.98
N PRO A 77 -0.80 -10.05 -4.72
CA PRO A 77 0.11 -9.58 -5.76
C PRO A 77 1.42 -9.05 -5.19
N TYR A 78 1.39 -8.55 -3.94
CA TYR A 78 2.52 -7.92 -3.28
C TYR A 78 2.71 -8.46 -1.86
N VAL A 79 3.96 -8.75 -1.52
CA VAL A 79 4.40 -9.15 -0.19
C VAL A 79 5.53 -8.24 0.27
N ASN A 80 5.38 -7.66 1.46
CA ASN A 80 6.31 -6.65 1.99
C ASN A 80 7.72 -7.21 2.29
N GLU A 81 7.79 -8.51 2.59
CA GLU A 81 9.04 -9.25 2.83
C GLU A 81 9.87 -9.38 1.55
N ASN A 82 9.23 -9.51 0.39
CA ASN A 82 9.91 -9.69 -0.89
C ASN A 82 10.63 -8.39 -1.31
N LYS A 83 11.90 -8.49 -1.69
CA LYS A 83 12.80 -7.36 -2.00
C LYS A 83 13.14 -7.20 -3.48
N PHE A 84 12.35 -7.83 -4.34
CA PHE A 84 12.44 -7.71 -5.78
C PHE A 84 11.13 -7.15 -6.32
N PHE A 85 11.13 -6.75 -7.58
CA PHE A 85 9.98 -6.16 -8.25
C PHE A 85 9.89 -6.76 -9.65
N THR A 86 8.77 -7.43 -9.93
CA THR A 86 8.53 -8.10 -11.21
C THR A 86 7.77 -7.17 -12.16
N GLY A 87 6.82 -6.38 -11.67
CA GLY A 87 6.04 -5.46 -12.50
C GLY A 87 4.82 -4.86 -11.81
N LEU A 88 3.85 -4.42 -12.60
CA LEU A 88 2.57 -3.85 -12.13
C LEU A 88 1.39 -4.68 -12.64
N THR A 89 0.53 -5.12 -11.73
CA THR A 89 -0.76 -5.73 -12.06
C THR A 89 -1.85 -4.67 -12.17
N HIS A 90 -2.89 -4.94 -12.95
CA HIS A 90 -3.95 -3.97 -13.26
C HIS A 90 -5.31 -4.30 -12.62
N VAL A 91 -5.50 -5.56 -12.23
CA VAL A 91 -6.71 -6.04 -11.56
C VAL A 91 -6.27 -7.00 -10.46
N ASN A 92 -6.72 -6.77 -9.22
CA ASN A 92 -6.31 -7.54 -8.06
C ASN A 92 -7.51 -7.79 -7.14
N LEU A 93 -7.49 -8.91 -6.43
CA LEU A 93 -8.42 -9.22 -5.34
C LEU A 93 -7.74 -8.92 -4.00
N SER A 94 -8.50 -8.40 -3.03
CA SER A 94 -7.98 -8.01 -1.71
C SER A 94 -8.67 -8.82 -0.61
N GLY A 95 -7.88 -9.52 0.20
CA GLY A 95 -8.35 -10.32 1.35
C GLY A 95 -8.94 -11.68 0.98
N VAL A 96 -8.64 -12.21 -0.22
CA VAL A 96 -9.09 -13.55 -0.65
C VAL A 96 -8.14 -14.64 -0.15
N GLY A 97 -8.61 -15.90 -0.09
CA GLY A 97 -7.76 -17.04 0.29
C GLY A 97 -7.31 -17.91 -0.89
N CYS A 98 -7.82 -17.63 -2.10
CA CYS A 98 -7.49 -18.33 -3.33
C CYS A 98 -6.95 -17.31 -4.35
N PRO A 99 -5.74 -17.51 -4.89
CA PRO A 99 -5.12 -16.60 -5.86
C PRO A 99 -5.88 -16.58 -7.18
N GLU A 100 -6.09 -15.37 -7.72
CA GLU A 100 -6.64 -15.10 -9.05
C GLU A 100 -6.33 -13.64 -9.43
N LEU A 101 -6.36 -13.31 -10.73
CA LEU A 101 -5.95 -12.03 -11.29
C LEU A 101 -4.47 -11.73 -10.95
N GLY A 102 -4.14 -10.47 -10.69
CA GLY A 102 -2.79 -10.05 -10.30
C GLY A 102 -2.28 -10.79 -9.08
#